data_AF-A0A7Y5F3F1-F1
#
_entry.id   AF-A0A7Y5F3F1-F1
#
_cell.length_a   1.000
_cell.length_b   1.000
_cell.length_c   1.000
_cell.angle_alpha   90.00
_cell.angle_beta   90.00
_cell.angle_gamma   90.00
#
_symmetry.space_group_name_H-M   'P 1'
#
loop_
_entity.id
_entity.type
_entity.pdbx_description
1 polymer ?
#
loop_
_entity_poly.entity_id
_entity_poly.type
_entity_poly.pdbx_seq_one_letter_code
_entity_poly.pdbx_strand_id
1 'polypeptide(L)'
;MNLESLLLNNLHRFPPRVVAWIEKRLKAIPSIRQKIDKEYDDMMGGLESSLKPYKDRFPAFTELPAQGRDRAEILREMEAMQSQEEDRWREGMVSGAVYHGDQAHIDFLNRVYALHSQSNPLHADVWPSATKFEAEIVRMTANMLGGGADVVGTVSSGGTESILLAMKTYRDWGRAKGIRKPEMILPVTA
;
A
#
# COMPACT_ATOMS: atom_id res chain seq x y z
N MET A 1 -24.01 -14.65 -38.16
CA MET A 1 -22.57 -14.55 -37.81
C MET A 1 -22.17 -13.09 -37.91
N ASN A 2 -21.86 -12.46 -36.79
CA ASN A 2 -21.66 -11.01 -36.70
C ASN A 2 -20.25 -10.64 -37.17
N LEU A 3 -20.12 -9.73 -38.15
CA LEU A 3 -18.80 -9.23 -38.61
C LEU A 3 -18.00 -8.60 -37.45
N GLU A 4 -18.70 -8.05 -36.46
CA GLU A 4 -18.12 -7.40 -35.28
C GLU A 4 -17.30 -8.37 -34.42
N SER A 5 -17.78 -9.62 -34.23
CA SER A 5 -17.06 -10.61 -33.41
C SER A 5 -15.80 -11.15 -34.10
N LEU A 6 -15.74 -11.10 -35.43
CA LEU A 6 -14.63 -11.59 -36.23
C LEU A 6 -13.48 -10.56 -36.33
N LEU A 7 -13.82 -9.28 -36.28
CA LEU A 7 -12.89 -8.16 -36.18
C LEU A 7 -12.26 -8.06 -34.79
N LEU A 8 -13.06 -8.17 -33.72
CA LEU A 8 -12.56 -8.09 -32.35
C LEU A 8 -11.57 -9.21 -32.01
N ASN A 9 -11.79 -10.42 -32.52
CA ASN A 9 -10.93 -11.59 -32.30
C ASN A 9 -9.62 -11.61 -33.09
N ASN A 10 -9.33 -10.63 -33.97
CA ASN A 10 -8.09 -10.57 -34.77
C ASN A 10 -7.25 -9.29 -34.54
N LEU A 11 -7.69 -8.38 -33.65
CA LEU A 11 -7.05 -7.07 -33.43
C LEU A 11 -5.60 -7.15 -32.93
N HIS A 12 -5.24 -8.20 -32.19
CA HIS A 12 -3.90 -8.40 -31.62
C HIS A 12 -2.82 -8.73 -32.68
N ARG A 13 -3.20 -8.94 -33.95
CA ARG A 13 -2.26 -9.16 -35.07
C ARG A 13 -1.83 -7.87 -35.78
N PHE A 14 -2.40 -6.72 -35.42
CA PHE A 14 -2.14 -5.43 -36.09
C PHE A 14 -1.25 -4.51 -35.24
N PRO A 15 -0.53 -3.56 -35.87
CA PRO A 15 0.28 -2.58 -35.16
C PRO A 15 -0.57 -1.73 -34.18
N PRO A 16 -0.07 -1.37 -32.99
CA PRO A 16 -0.83 -0.65 -31.95
C PRO A 16 -1.50 0.64 -32.44
N ARG A 17 -0.87 1.33 -33.40
CA ARG A 17 -1.41 2.56 -34.01
C ARG A 17 -2.64 2.33 -34.88
N VAL A 18 -2.70 1.19 -35.57
CA VAL A 18 -3.84 0.81 -36.43
C VAL A 18 -5.02 0.38 -35.55
N VAL A 19 -4.74 -0.40 -34.50
CA VAL A 19 -5.73 -0.79 -33.49
C VAL A 19 -6.37 0.44 -32.84
N ALA A 20 -5.57 1.40 -32.35
CA ALA A 20 -6.06 2.63 -31.73
C ALA A 20 -6.91 3.49 -32.70
N TRP A 21 -6.58 3.49 -34.00
CA TRP A 21 -7.35 4.20 -35.01
C TRP A 21 -8.71 3.53 -35.28
N ILE A 22 -8.73 2.19 -35.38
CA ILE A 22 -9.97 1.41 -35.56
C ILE A 22 -10.87 1.59 -34.34
N GLU A 23 -10.34 1.47 -33.13
CA GLU A 23 -11.08 1.69 -31.88
C GLU A 23 -11.71 3.08 -31.83
N LYS A 24 -10.96 4.12 -32.21
CA LYS A 24 -11.47 5.50 -32.24
C LYS A 24 -12.64 5.67 -33.22
N ARG A 25 -12.59 4.98 -34.37
CA ARG A 25 -13.67 5.00 -35.37
C ARG A 25 -14.89 4.19 -34.92
N LEU A 26 -14.69 3.05 -34.27
CA LEU A 26 -15.78 2.24 -33.71
C LEU A 26 -16.49 2.97 -32.56
N LYS A 27 -15.75 3.67 -31.69
CA LYS A 27 -16.32 4.52 -30.62
C LYS A 27 -17.14 5.72 -31.13
N ALA A 28 -17.01 6.10 -32.40
CA ALA A 28 -17.82 7.16 -33.00
C ALA A 28 -19.24 6.68 -33.40
N ILE A 29 -19.49 5.36 -33.40
CA ILE A 29 -20.79 4.77 -33.68
C ILE A 29 -21.62 4.80 -32.36
N PRO A 30 -22.79 5.48 -32.33
CA PRO A 30 -23.56 5.65 -31.10
C PRO A 30 -23.94 4.35 -30.39
N SER A 31 -24.27 3.29 -31.12
CA SER A 31 -24.62 1.98 -30.55
C SER A 31 -23.43 1.26 -29.91
N ILE A 32 -22.25 1.37 -30.51
CA ILE A 32 -21.01 0.81 -29.95
C ILE A 32 -20.58 1.61 -28.72
N ARG A 33 -20.70 2.94 -28.79
CA ARG A 33 -20.44 3.83 -27.65
C ARG A 33 -21.37 3.53 -26.47
N GLN A 34 -22.68 3.40 -26.69
CA GLN A 34 -23.63 3.02 -25.65
C GLN A 34 -23.31 1.66 -25.02
N LYS A 35 -22.84 0.70 -25.81
CA LYS A 35 -22.45 -0.62 -25.30
C LYS A 35 -21.16 -0.56 -24.47
N ILE A 36 -20.16 0.21 -24.90
CA ILE A 36 -18.92 0.45 -24.15
C ILE A 36 -19.22 1.22 -22.87
N ASP A 37 -20.02 2.28 -22.93
CA ASP A 37 -20.39 3.08 -21.76
C ASP A 37 -21.15 2.21 -20.75
N LYS A 38 -22.07 1.35 -21.19
CA LYS A 38 -22.74 0.37 -20.33
C LYS A 38 -21.78 -0.63 -19.67
N GLU A 39 -20.86 -1.22 -20.42
CA GLU A 39 -19.86 -2.15 -19.85
C GLU A 39 -18.90 -1.43 -18.89
N TYR A 40 -18.56 -0.17 -19.18
CA TYR A 40 -17.75 0.67 -18.30
C TYR A 40 -18.50 1.02 -17.02
N ASP A 41 -19.78 1.40 -17.11
CA ASP A 41 -20.64 1.71 -15.96
C ASP A 41 -20.85 0.46 -15.08
N ASP A 42 -21.07 -0.72 -15.68
CA ASP A 42 -21.19 -1.98 -14.94
C ASP A 42 -19.87 -2.34 -14.22
N MET A 43 -18.73 -2.18 -14.91
CA MET A 43 -17.40 -2.39 -14.32
C MET A 43 -17.09 -1.39 -13.20
N MET A 44 -17.42 -0.11 -13.42
CA MET A 44 -17.22 0.96 -12.45
C MET A 44 -18.17 0.83 -11.26
N GLY A 45 -19.40 0.37 -11.45
CA GLY A 45 -20.35 0.11 -10.36
C GLY A 45 -19.89 -1.04 -9.46
N GLY A 46 -19.42 -2.14 -10.06
CA GLY A 46 -18.80 -3.24 -9.32
C GLY A 46 -17.55 -2.81 -8.57
N LEU A 47 -16.70 -1.98 -9.21
CA LEU A 47 -15.51 -1.43 -8.59
C LEU A 47 -15.85 -0.44 -7.47
N GLU A 48 -16.88 0.39 -7.65
CA GLU A 48 -17.30 1.39 -6.66
C GLU A 48 -17.77 0.72 -5.37
N SER A 49 -18.58 -0.34 -5.47
CA SER A 49 -19.03 -1.08 -4.28
C SER A 49 -17.87 -1.75 -3.51
N SER A 50 -16.84 -2.22 -4.23
CA SER A 50 -15.65 -2.82 -3.64
C SER A 50 -14.71 -1.77 -3.01
N LEU A 51 -14.51 -0.63 -3.67
CA LEU A 51 -13.60 0.43 -3.22
C LEU A 51 -14.23 1.37 -2.18
N LYS A 52 -15.56 1.50 -2.17
CA LYS A 52 -16.29 2.41 -1.27
C LYS A 52 -17.42 1.68 -0.54
N PRO A 53 -17.13 0.61 0.22
CA PRO A 53 -18.15 -0.18 0.93
C PRO A 53 -18.93 0.62 1.99
N TYR A 54 -18.45 1.82 2.32
CA TYR A 54 -18.96 2.71 3.36
C TYR A 54 -19.75 3.91 2.84
N LYS A 55 -19.78 4.13 1.51
CA LYS A 55 -20.31 5.35 0.87
C LYS A 55 -21.71 5.73 1.35
N ASP A 56 -22.59 4.74 1.48
CA ASP A 56 -24.00 4.95 1.84
C ASP A 56 -24.28 4.70 3.34
N ARG A 57 -23.24 4.40 4.13
CA ARG A 57 -23.36 4.01 5.55
C ARG A 57 -22.76 5.02 6.52
N PHE A 58 -21.74 5.75 6.09
CA PHE A 58 -21.04 6.73 6.92
C PHE A 58 -20.91 8.06 6.19
N PRO A 59 -20.95 9.19 6.91
CA PRO A 59 -20.75 10.50 6.31
C PRO A 59 -19.34 10.62 5.69
N ALA A 60 -19.29 11.06 4.44
CA ALA A 60 -18.03 11.44 3.80
C ALA A 60 -17.69 12.89 4.13
N PHE A 61 -16.53 13.11 4.75
CA PHE A 61 -16.02 14.45 5.05
C PHE A 61 -15.06 14.89 3.94
N THR A 62 -15.50 15.81 3.08
CA THR A 62 -14.66 16.42 2.03
C THR A 62 -13.99 17.72 2.49
N GLU A 63 -14.40 18.23 3.65
CA GLU A 63 -13.87 19.40 4.31
C GLU A 63 -13.83 19.17 5.83
N LEU A 64 -13.01 19.95 6.54
CA LEU A 64 -12.99 19.92 8.00
C LEU A 64 -14.33 20.42 8.55
N PRO A 65 -14.98 19.68 9.47
CA PRO A 65 -16.20 20.15 10.11
C PRO A 65 -15.98 21.47 10.83
N ALA A 66 -16.92 22.41 10.70
CA ALA A 66 -16.86 23.71 11.38
C ALA A 66 -16.87 23.57 12.92
N GLN A 67 -17.45 22.48 13.43
CA GLN A 67 -17.46 22.14 14.85
C GLN A 67 -16.81 20.77 15.04
N GLY A 68 -15.98 20.63 16.09
CA GLY A 68 -15.38 19.35 16.44
C GLY A 68 -16.45 18.30 16.70
N ARG A 69 -16.33 17.15 16.04
CA ARG A 69 -17.23 16.01 16.26
C ARG A 69 -17.05 15.43 17.65
N ASP A 70 -18.11 14.80 18.15
CA ASP A 70 -18.03 14.04 19.39
C ASP A 70 -17.07 12.86 19.24
N ARG A 71 -16.20 12.68 20.24
CA ARG A 71 -15.19 11.61 20.20
C ARG A 71 -15.83 10.22 20.24
N ALA A 72 -16.92 10.05 20.97
CA ALA A 72 -17.59 8.76 21.05
C ALA A 72 -18.31 8.44 19.72
N GLU A 73 -18.78 9.44 18.99
CA GLU A 73 -19.30 9.25 17.63
C GLU A 73 -18.22 8.77 16.65
N ILE A 74 -17.05 9.43 16.65
CA ILE A 74 -15.92 9.01 15.81
C ILE A 74 -15.51 7.56 16.12
N LEU A 75 -15.36 7.22 17.41
CA LEU A 75 -14.96 5.88 17.83
C LEU A 75 -16.00 4.83 17.42
N ARG A 76 -17.30 5.09 17.60
CA ARG A 76 -18.36 4.18 17.15
C ARG A 76 -18.31 3.89 15.65
N GLU A 77 -18.02 4.90 14.83
CA GLU A 77 -17.88 4.71 13.38
C GLU A 77 -16.65 3.84 13.05
N MET A 78 -15.51 4.13 13.67
CA MET A 78 -14.27 3.37 13.46
C MET A 78 -14.40 1.92 13.91
N GLU A 79 -15.01 1.67 15.08
CA GLU A 79 -15.28 0.33 15.60
C GLU A 79 -16.21 -0.46 14.66
N ALA A 80 -17.25 0.19 14.12
CA ALA A 80 -18.16 -0.45 13.17
C ALA A 80 -17.47 -0.85 11.85
N MET A 81 -16.52 -0.04 11.36
CA MET A 81 -15.71 -0.40 10.19
C MET A 81 -14.75 -1.54 10.52
N GLN A 82 -14.04 -1.45 11.64
CA GLN A 82 -13.11 -2.48 12.10
C GLN A 82 -13.81 -3.84 12.22
N SER A 83 -14.95 -3.90 12.91
CA SER A 83 -15.70 -5.15 13.09
C SER A 83 -16.10 -5.80 11.76
N GLN A 84 -16.39 -5.01 10.72
CA GLN A 84 -16.72 -5.54 9.40
C GLN A 84 -15.48 -6.05 8.63
N GLU A 85 -14.32 -5.42 8.82
CA GLU A 85 -13.08 -5.76 8.11
C GLU A 85 -12.36 -6.97 8.74
N GLU A 86 -12.63 -7.23 10.00
CA GLU A 86 -11.86 -8.11 10.86
C GLU A 86 -12.04 -9.61 10.57
N ASP A 87 -13.27 -10.03 10.30
CA ASP A 87 -13.63 -11.45 10.15
C ASP A 87 -12.74 -12.18 9.14
N ARG A 88 -12.51 -11.58 7.97
CA ARG A 88 -11.79 -12.23 6.86
C ARG A 88 -10.35 -12.58 7.22
N TRP A 89 -9.63 -11.68 7.88
CA TRP A 89 -8.23 -11.96 8.22
C TRP A 89 -8.11 -12.81 9.49
N ARG A 90 -9.07 -12.70 10.43
CA ARG A 90 -9.11 -13.56 11.62
C ARG A 90 -9.42 -15.02 11.28
N GLU A 91 -10.25 -15.26 10.27
CA GLU A 91 -10.54 -16.60 9.75
C GLU A 91 -9.42 -17.18 8.88
N GLY A 92 -8.33 -16.44 8.66
CA GLY A 92 -7.20 -16.88 7.82
C GLY A 92 -7.50 -16.87 6.32
N MET A 93 -8.53 -16.13 5.88
CA MET A 93 -8.99 -16.06 4.49
C MET A 93 -8.25 -14.99 3.67
N VAL A 94 -7.22 -14.37 4.25
CA VAL A 94 -6.42 -13.32 3.61
C VAL A 94 -4.95 -13.77 3.57
N SER A 95 -4.41 -13.92 2.37
CA SER A 95 -3.00 -14.28 2.18
C SER A 95 -2.07 -13.12 2.58
N GLY A 96 -1.09 -13.38 3.45
CA GLY A 96 -0.23 -12.35 4.00
C GLY A 96 -1.02 -11.38 4.88
N ALA A 97 -0.91 -10.07 4.61
CA ALA A 97 -1.61 -8.95 5.27
C ALA A 97 -1.42 -8.84 6.79
N VAL A 98 -1.91 -9.80 7.58
CA VAL A 98 -1.79 -9.86 9.05
C VAL A 98 -0.97 -11.08 9.44
N TYR A 99 0.23 -10.85 10.00
CA TYR A 99 1.21 -11.91 10.21
C TYR A 99 1.06 -12.70 11.53
N HIS A 100 0.41 -12.12 12.56
CA HIS A 100 0.23 -12.78 13.86
C HIS A 100 -1.25 -12.96 14.24
N GLY A 101 -2.03 -11.87 14.32
CA GLY A 101 -3.49 -11.92 14.49
C GLY A 101 -4.04 -12.40 15.85
N ASP A 102 -3.19 -12.82 16.79
CA ASP A 102 -3.63 -13.25 18.13
C ASP A 102 -4.12 -12.06 18.95
N GLN A 103 -5.25 -12.22 19.64
CA GLN A 103 -5.88 -11.13 20.38
C GLN A 103 -5.01 -10.63 21.54
N ALA A 104 -4.40 -11.54 22.32
CA ALA A 104 -3.57 -11.15 23.45
C ALA A 104 -2.31 -10.41 22.98
N HIS A 105 -1.74 -10.84 21.85
CA HIS A 105 -0.63 -10.15 21.20
C HIS A 105 -1.02 -8.75 20.71
N ILE A 106 -2.17 -8.60 20.06
CA ILE A 106 -2.71 -7.31 19.60
C ILE A 106 -2.94 -6.37 20.79
N ASP A 107 -3.59 -6.84 21.86
CA ASP A 107 -3.86 -6.04 23.06
C ASP A 107 -2.58 -5.56 23.75
N PHE A 108 -1.57 -6.44 23.79
CA PHE A 108 -0.24 -6.08 24.28
C PHE A 108 0.38 -4.96 23.45
N LEU A 109 0.40 -5.07 22.11
CA LEU A 109 0.98 -4.04 21.24
C LEU A 109 0.19 -2.74 21.25
N ASN A 110 -1.15 -2.79 21.33
CA ASN A 110 -2.00 -1.62 21.51
C ASN A 110 -1.64 -0.86 22.79
N ARG A 111 -1.37 -1.58 23.88
CA ARG A 111 -0.92 -0.98 25.15
C ARG A 111 0.47 -0.36 25.02
N VAL A 112 1.42 -1.04 24.37
CA VAL A 112 2.76 -0.51 24.10
C VAL A 112 2.67 0.79 23.28
N TYR A 113 1.87 0.81 22.22
CA TYR A 113 1.64 2.00 21.42
C TYR A 113 1.07 3.16 22.24
N ALA A 114 0.04 2.91 23.06
CA ALA A 114 -0.57 3.94 23.89
C ALA A 114 0.46 4.61 24.85
N LEU A 115 1.35 3.81 25.44
CA LEU A 115 2.44 4.29 26.31
C LEU A 115 3.46 5.18 25.57
N HIS A 116 3.67 4.95 24.28
CA HIS A 116 4.67 5.64 23.46
C HIS A 116 4.07 6.53 22.36
N SER A 117 2.75 6.79 22.39
CA SER A 117 2.03 7.50 21.31
C SER A 117 2.55 8.90 21.01
N GLN A 118 3.19 9.55 21.98
CA GLN A 118 3.78 10.88 21.84
C GLN A 118 5.28 10.85 21.53
N SER A 119 5.88 9.67 21.46
CA SER A 119 7.32 9.51 21.20
C SER A 119 7.67 9.95 19.79
N ASN A 120 8.71 10.77 19.66
CA ASN A 120 9.27 11.17 18.37
C ASN A 120 10.80 10.98 18.39
N PRO A 121 11.34 9.92 17.73
CA PRO A 121 12.78 9.62 17.73
C PRO A 121 13.69 10.74 17.20
N LEU A 122 13.15 11.76 16.52
CA LEU A 122 13.90 12.96 16.14
C LEU A 122 14.50 13.71 17.35
N HIS A 123 13.86 13.60 18.52
CA HIS A 123 14.28 14.26 19.75
C HIS A 123 14.71 13.23 20.80
N ALA A 124 15.89 12.63 20.59
CA ALA A 124 16.46 11.61 21.47
C ALA A 124 16.73 12.10 22.91
N ASP A 125 16.87 13.41 23.10
CA ASP A 125 16.98 14.07 24.40
C ASP A 125 15.68 14.04 25.21
N VAL A 126 14.53 14.06 24.51
CA VAL A 126 13.19 14.00 25.12
C VAL A 126 12.72 12.55 25.28
N TRP A 127 12.97 11.69 24.28
CA TRP A 127 12.55 10.28 24.26
C TRP A 127 13.72 9.30 24.15
N PRO A 128 14.63 9.24 25.14
CA PRO A 128 15.77 8.33 25.11
C PRO A 128 15.36 6.85 25.08
N SER A 129 14.14 6.52 25.55
CA SER A 129 13.57 5.18 25.43
C SER A 129 13.44 4.72 23.97
N ALA A 130 13.05 5.61 23.06
CA ALA A 130 12.88 5.27 21.64
C ALA A 130 14.23 4.91 21.01
N THR A 131 15.27 5.72 21.25
CA THR A 131 16.62 5.43 20.79
C THR A 131 17.15 4.10 21.36
N LYS A 132 16.85 3.80 22.62
CA LYS A 132 17.19 2.49 23.22
C LYS A 132 16.52 1.34 22.46
N PHE A 133 15.21 1.44 22.22
CA PHE A 133 14.46 0.40 21.52
C PHE A 133 14.99 0.18 20.10
N GLU A 134 15.21 1.24 19.33
CA GLU A 134 15.74 1.14 17.97
C GLU A 134 17.13 0.49 17.94
N ALA A 135 18.02 0.89 18.86
CA ALA A 135 19.35 0.31 18.96
C ALA A 135 19.32 -1.19 19.31
N GLU A 136 18.44 -1.58 20.24
CA GLU A 136 18.28 -2.99 20.64
C GLU A 136 17.64 -3.82 19.52
N ILE A 137 16.64 -3.30 18.81
CA ILE A 137 16.04 -3.96 17.64
C ILE A 137 17.12 -4.23 16.58
N VAL A 138 17.89 -3.21 16.20
CA VAL A 138 18.99 -3.37 15.23
C VAL A 138 19.98 -4.43 15.68
N ARG A 139 20.41 -4.40 16.95
CA ARG A 139 21.39 -5.37 17.46
C ARG A 139 20.83 -6.80 17.53
N MET A 140 19.59 -6.98 18.00
CA MET A 140 18.94 -8.29 18.04
C MET A 140 18.77 -8.86 16.63
N THR A 141 18.30 -8.06 15.67
CA THR A 141 18.15 -8.47 14.27
C THR A 141 19.50 -8.78 13.61
N ALA A 142 20.53 -7.97 13.86
CA ALA A 142 21.88 -8.25 13.35
C ALA A 142 22.41 -9.59 13.87
N ASN A 143 22.27 -9.86 15.17
CA ASN A 143 22.69 -11.13 15.78
C ASN A 143 21.90 -12.32 15.21
N MET A 144 20.58 -12.18 15.03
CA MET A 144 19.72 -13.20 14.41
C MET A 144 20.17 -13.56 12.99
N LEU A 145 20.70 -12.60 12.24
CA LEU A 145 21.21 -12.79 10.87
C LEU A 145 22.71 -13.14 10.80
N GLY A 146 23.32 -13.53 11.93
CA GLY A 146 24.73 -13.94 11.98
C GLY A 146 25.73 -12.79 11.90
N GLY A 147 25.31 -11.55 12.18
CA GLY A 147 26.16 -10.37 12.18
C GLY A 147 27.16 -10.31 13.33
N GLY A 148 28.39 -9.87 13.05
CA GLY A 148 29.42 -9.63 14.06
C GLY A 148 29.30 -8.27 14.76
N ALA A 149 30.30 -7.93 15.58
CA ALA A 149 30.33 -6.68 16.34
C ALA A 149 30.25 -5.43 15.44
N ASP A 150 30.88 -5.48 14.26
CA ASP A 150 30.97 -4.37 13.31
C ASP A 150 29.69 -4.12 12.49
N VAL A 151 28.69 -5.02 12.59
CA VAL A 151 27.42 -4.82 11.91
C VAL A 151 26.63 -3.73 12.61
N VAL A 152 26.18 -2.75 11.82
CA VAL A 152 25.38 -1.60 12.23
C VAL A 152 24.15 -1.46 11.33
N GLY A 153 23.18 -0.66 11.76
CA GLY A 153 21.95 -0.44 11.00
C GLY A 153 21.05 0.59 11.66
N THR A 154 19.86 0.74 11.09
CA THR A 154 18.80 1.66 11.52
C THR A 154 17.45 0.97 11.39
N VAL A 155 16.50 1.30 12.26
CA VAL A 155 15.10 0.95 12.03
C VAL A 155 14.52 1.85 10.93
N SER A 156 13.70 1.29 10.04
CA SER A 156 13.01 2.01 8.97
C SER A 156 11.50 1.79 9.09
N SER A 157 10.71 2.52 8.30
CA SER A 157 9.25 2.42 8.27
C SER A 157 8.74 1.11 7.64
N GLY A 158 9.60 0.35 6.95
CA GLY A 158 9.23 -0.89 6.28
C GLY A 158 10.22 -1.34 5.21
N GLY A 159 9.93 -2.48 4.57
CA GLY A 159 10.85 -3.11 3.60
C GLY A 159 11.22 -2.22 2.41
N THR A 160 10.27 -1.45 1.89
CA THR A 160 10.51 -0.52 0.77
C THR A 160 11.53 0.57 1.15
N GLU A 161 11.40 1.19 2.32
CA GLU A 161 12.36 2.20 2.78
C GLU A 161 13.74 1.57 2.99
N SER A 162 13.82 0.38 3.62
CA SER A 162 15.09 -0.34 3.80
C SER A 162 15.83 -0.57 2.49
N ILE A 163 15.11 -1.02 1.44
CA ILE A 163 15.69 -1.22 0.11
C ILE A 163 16.17 0.12 -0.47
N LEU A 164 15.34 1.17 -0.42
CA LEU A 164 15.71 2.50 -0.94
C LEU A 164 16.94 3.09 -0.23
N LEU A 165 17.02 2.95 1.10
CA LEU A 165 18.17 3.38 1.90
C LEU A 165 19.43 2.61 1.49
N ALA A 166 19.34 1.29 1.29
CA ALA A 166 20.47 0.50 0.78
C ALA A 166 20.92 0.96 -0.61
N MET A 167 19.99 1.14 -1.55
CA MET A 167 20.30 1.59 -2.91
C MET A 167 20.94 2.99 -2.89
N LYS A 168 20.39 3.93 -2.13
CA LYS A 168 20.94 5.27 -1.96
C LYS A 168 22.35 5.21 -1.35
N THR A 169 22.57 4.39 -0.33
CA THR A 169 23.86 4.23 0.35
C THR A 169 24.93 3.74 -0.62
N TYR A 170 24.66 2.68 -1.38
CA TYR A 170 25.60 2.18 -2.39
C TYR A 170 25.83 3.18 -3.54
N ARG A 171 24.79 3.87 -3.99
CA ARG A 171 24.91 4.92 -5.01
C ARG A 171 25.85 6.04 -4.57
N ASP A 172 25.68 6.54 -3.35
CA ASP A 172 26.47 7.65 -2.81
C ASP A 172 27.91 7.20 -2.50
N TRP A 173 28.08 5.98 -1.98
CA TRP A 173 29.40 5.37 -1.80
C TRP A 173 30.14 5.17 -3.13
N GLY A 174 29.46 4.69 -4.19
CA GLY A 174 30.02 4.58 -5.53
C GLY A 174 30.40 5.94 -6.12
N ARG A 175 29.61 6.98 -5.87
CA ARG A 175 29.94 8.36 -6.26
C ARG A 175 31.22 8.86 -5.60
N ALA A 176 31.41 8.57 -4.30
CA ALA A 176 32.67 8.89 -3.60
C ALA A 176 33.89 8.16 -4.21
N LYS A 177 33.66 7.06 -4.92
CA LYS A 177 34.67 6.32 -5.69
C LYS A 177 34.78 6.74 -7.17
N GLY A 178 34.13 7.84 -7.57
CA GLY A 178 34.21 8.39 -8.92
C GLY A 178 33.19 7.84 -9.93
N ILE A 179 32.26 6.97 -9.51
CA ILE A 179 31.21 6.44 -10.39
C ILE A 179 30.14 7.53 -10.61
N ARG A 180 29.96 7.96 -11.86
CA ARG A 180 29.00 9.02 -12.23
C ARG A 180 27.66 8.49 -12.75
N LYS A 181 27.65 7.28 -13.30
CA LYS A 181 26.48 6.59 -13.83
C LYS A 181 26.38 5.22 -13.15
N PRO A 182 25.83 5.16 -11.93
CA PRO A 182 25.72 3.90 -11.18
C PRO A 182 24.68 3.00 -11.83
N GLU A 183 24.93 1.68 -11.79
CA GLU A 183 24.07 0.63 -12.34
C GLU A 183 23.75 -0.39 -11.24
N MET A 184 22.59 -1.04 -11.36
CA MET A 184 22.10 -2.05 -10.43
C MET A 184 21.80 -3.31 -11.23
N ILE A 185 22.47 -4.42 -10.89
CA ILE A 185 22.26 -5.72 -11.54
C ILE A 185 21.46 -6.57 -10.56
N LEU A 186 20.22 -6.89 -10.92
CA LEU A 186 19.24 -7.56 -10.06
C LEU A 186 18.48 -8.63 -10.86
N PRO A 187 17.98 -9.70 -10.22
CA PRO A 187 17.01 -10.60 -10.83
C PRO A 187 15.73 -9.88 -11.25
N VAL A 188 15.01 -10.41 -12.23
CA VAL A 188 13.71 -9.86 -12.68
C VAL A 188 12.59 -9.95 -11.62
N THR A 189 12.80 -10.75 -10.57
CA THR A 189 11.86 -10.96 -9.45
C THR A 189 12.25 -10.15 -8.20
N ALA A 190 13.25 -9.27 -8.29
CA ALA A 190 13.71 -8.43 -7.17
C ALA A 190 12.72 -7.31 -6.85
#